data_AF-A0A2U3H661-F1
#
_entry.id   AF-A0A2U3H661-F1
#
_cell.length_a   1.000
_cell.length_b   1.000
_cell.length_c   1.000
_cell.angle_alpha   90.00
_cell.angle_beta   90.00
_cell.angle_gamma   90.00
#
_symmetry.space_group_name_H-M   'P 1'
#
loop_
_entity.id
_entity.type
_entity.pdbx_description
1 polymer ?
#
loop_
_entity_poly.entity_id
_entity_poly.type
_entity_poly.pdbx_seq_one_letter_code
_entity_poly.pdbx_strand_id
1 'polypeptide(L)'
;MSTIAVAPLTIADADTLITAAHRAAEATGVTVSVTVLDAGGNLLAFRRDDRAVLISGETSSRKAYTALQLDAPTADLVDAVQPGGLFHTLPTALDRPLLFIAGGVPIRRDGRLIGAIGVGGGAPEQDHAFATSAVETLA
;
A
#
# COMPACT_ATOMS: atom_id res chain seq x y z
N MET A 1 -30.60 -9.09 -3.96
CA MET A 1 -29.16 -9.45 -3.88
C MET A 1 -28.81 -9.56 -2.41
N SER A 2 -28.46 -10.76 -1.94
CA SER A 2 -27.96 -10.93 -0.57
C SER A 2 -26.54 -10.35 -0.52
N THR A 3 -26.35 -9.25 0.19
CA THR A 3 -25.02 -8.71 0.48
C THR A 3 -24.33 -9.70 1.42
N ILE A 4 -23.47 -10.56 0.89
CA ILE A 4 -22.57 -11.34 1.73
C ILE A 4 -21.61 -10.32 2.36
N ALA A 5 -21.75 -10.09 3.66
CA ALA A 5 -20.81 -9.29 4.42
C ALA A 5 -19.47 -10.04 4.44
N VAL A 6 -18.45 -9.46 3.80
CA VAL A 6 -17.08 -9.97 3.89
C VAL A 6 -16.46 -9.40 5.16
N ALA A 7 -15.72 -10.23 5.89
CA ALA A 7 -15.03 -9.82 7.10
C ALA A 7 -14.07 -8.65 6.78
N PRO A 8 -14.14 -7.52 7.51
CA PRO A 8 -13.26 -6.38 7.28
C PRO A 8 -11.83 -6.72 7.68
N LEU A 9 -10.87 -5.90 7.24
CA LEU A 9 -9.51 -5.96 7.73
C LEU A 9 -9.49 -5.57 9.22
N THR A 10 -8.88 -6.41 10.06
CA THR A 10 -8.80 -6.18 11.51
C THR A 10 -7.46 -5.58 11.91
N ILE A 11 -7.34 -5.10 13.15
CA ILE A 11 -6.04 -4.65 13.68
C ILE A 11 -5.03 -5.80 13.80
N ALA A 12 -5.49 -7.02 14.08
CA ALA A 12 -4.65 -8.21 14.08
C ALA A 12 -4.10 -8.53 12.67
N ASP A 13 -4.95 -8.40 11.64
CA ASP A 13 -4.50 -8.53 10.25
C ASP A 13 -3.45 -7.46 9.92
N ALA A 14 -3.67 -6.21 10.35
CA ALA A 14 -2.76 -5.10 10.13
C ALA A 14 -1.39 -5.32 10.82
N ASP A 15 -1.37 -5.86 12.04
CA ASP A 15 -0.13 -6.23 12.75
C ASP A 15 0.64 -7.34 12.03
N THR A 16 -0.05 -8.35 11.51
CA THR A 16 0.55 -9.40 10.68
C THR A 16 1.17 -8.81 9.42
N LEU A 17 0.44 -7.95 8.70
CA LEU A 17 0.91 -7.29 7.49
C LEU A 17 2.16 -6.44 7.72
N ILE A 18 2.15 -5.59 8.74
CA ILE A 18 3.31 -4.77 9.11
C ILE A 18 4.50 -5.66 9.43
N THR A 19 4.29 -6.68 10.27
CA THR A 19 5.37 -7.58 10.68
C THR A 19 5.98 -8.32 9.48
N ALA A 20 5.15 -8.80 8.57
CA ALA A 20 5.60 -9.48 7.35
C ALA A 20 6.38 -8.55 6.41
N ALA A 21 5.89 -7.33 6.17
CA ALA A 21 6.57 -6.36 5.31
C ALA A 21 7.93 -5.93 5.88
N HIS A 22 8.01 -5.63 7.18
CA HIS A 22 9.29 -5.30 7.83
C HIS A 22 10.26 -6.47 7.80
N ARG A 23 9.81 -7.70 8.04
CA ARG A 23 10.66 -8.89 7.96
C ARG A 23 11.22 -9.11 6.56
N ALA A 24 10.42 -8.89 5.52
CA ALA A 24 10.86 -8.99 4.13
C ALA A 24 11.91 -7.92 3.79
N ALA A 25 11.72 -6.68 4.26
CA ALA A 25 12.69 -5.61 4.09
C ALA A 25 14.00 -5.89 4.84
N GLU A 26 13.91 -6.32 6.10
CA GLU A 26 15.05 -6.66 6.95
C GLU A 26 15.92 -7.77 6.34
N ALA A 27 15.31 -8.80 5.75
CA ALA A 27 16.02 -9.88 5.07
C ALA A 27 16.91 -9.41 3.90
N THR A 28 16.69 -8.20 3.40
CA THR A 28 17.48 -7.56 2.33
C THR A 28 18.30 -6.37 2.80
N GLY A 29 18.29 -6.06 4.10
CA GLY A 29 19.01 -4.92 4.69
C GLY A 29 18.38 -3.55 4.40
N VAL A 30 17.13 -3.52 3.95
CA VAL A 30 16.39 -2.29 3.64
C VAL A 30 15.55 -1.88 4.86
N THR A 31 15.50 -0.58 5.14
CA THR A 31 14.68 0.01 6.21
C THR A 31 13.51 0.77 5.61
N VAL A 32 12.30 0.53 6.09
CA VAL A 32 11.05 0.97 5.46
C VAL A 32 10.09 1.63 6.45
N SER A 33 9.11 2.35 5.89
CA SER A 33 7.84 2.63 6.54
C SER A 33 6.74 1.77 5.89
N VAL A 34 5.82 1.27 6.70
CA VAL A 34 4.67 0.48 6.27
C VAL A 34 3.40 1.11 6.80
N THR A 35 2.42 1.31 5.92
CA THR A 35 1.08 1.84 6.25
C THR A 35 0.01 0.84 5.85
N VAL A 36 -0.95 0.57 6.73
CA VAL A 36 -2.13 -0.26 6.45
C VAL A 36 -3.40 0.56 6.65
N LEU A 37 -4.28 0.57 5.64
CA LEU A 37 -5.57 1.26 5.65
C LEU A 37 -6.73 0.25 5.60
N ASP A 38 -7.85 0.57 6.25
CA ASP A 38 -9.11 -0.15 6.08
C ASP A 38 -9.79 0.19 4.73
N ALA A 39 -10.91 -0.47 4.43
CA ALA A 39 -11.69 -0.22 3.21
C ALA A 39 -12.27 1.21 3.09
N GLY A 40 -12.38 1.93 4.21
CA GLY A 40 -12.82 3.33 4.25
C GLY A 40 -11.67 4.34 4.08
N GLY A 41 -10.43 3.87 4.00
CA GLY A 41 -9.24 4.71 3.90
C GLY A 41 -8.72 5.24 5.23
N ASN A 42 -9.18 4.67 6.36
CA ASN A 42 -8.71 5.03 7.69
C ASN A 42 -7.46 4.23 8.05
N LEU A 43 -6.56 4.86 8.81
CA LEU A 43 -5.35 4.22 9.28
C LEU A 43 -5.67 3.13 10.31
N LEU A 44 -5.26 1.90 10.03
CA LEU A 44 -5.27 0.81 11.01
C LEU A 44 -3.93 0.68 11.72
N ALA A 45 -2.84 0.74 10.96
CA ALA A 45 -1.50 0.61 11.52
C ALA A 45 -0.44 1.34 10.68
N PHE A 46 0.57 1.85 11.36
CA PHE A 46 1.74 2.49 10.76
C PHE A 46 2.99 2.14 11.58
N ARG A 47 4.08 1.78 10.89
CA ARG A 47 5.39 1.57 11.53
C ARG A 47 6.49 2.07 10.60
N ARG A 48 7.49 2.75 11.17
CA ARG A 48 8.67 3.24 10.47
C ARG A 48 9.92 2.76 11.20
N ASP A 49 10.84 2.17 10.46
CA ASP A 49 12.14 1.79 11.02
C ASP A 49 12.95 3.02 11.43
N ASP A 50 13.75 2.91 12.50
CA ASP A 50 14.51 4.01 13.07
C ASP A 50 15.41 4.71 12.04
N ARG A 51 16.03 3.94 11.14
CA ARG A 51 16.96 4.42 10.10
C ARG A 51 16.31 4.63 8.74
N ALA A 52 14.99 4.45 8.60
CA ALA A 52 14.30 4.68 7.33
C ALA A 52 14.41 6.14 6.90
N VAL A 53 14.56 6.38 5.60
CA VAL A 53 14.58 7.73 5.01
C VAL A 53 13.30 8.50 5.37
N LEU A 54 13.42 9.78 5.70
CA LEU A 54 12.32 10.58 6.27
C LEU A 54 11.04 10.54 5.41
N ILE A 55 11.20 10.61 4.08
CA ILE A 55 10.08 10.64 3.14
C ILE A 55 9.28 9.33 3.10
N SER A 56 9.84 8.21 3.59
CA SER A 56 9.20 6.89 3.55
C SER A 56 7.84 6.86 4.25
N GLY A 57 7.69 7.62 5.35
CA GLY A 57 6.43 7.70 6.09
C GLY A 57 5.30 8.24 5.22
N GLU A 58 5.55 9.36 4.54
CA GLU A 58 4.56 9.95 3.63
C GLU A 58 4.35 9.06 2.39
N THR A 59 5.41 8.56 1.75
CA THR A 59 5.25 7.77 0.53
C THR A 59 4.52 6.46 0.78
N SER A 60 4.80 5.74 1.87
CA SER A 60 4.06 4.52 2.24
C SER A 60 2.57 4.81 2.43
N SER A 61 2.22 5.89 3.14
CA SER A 61 0.84 6.32 3.35
C SER A 61 0.13 6.70 2.06
N ARG A 62 0.82 7.42 1.15
CA ARG A 62 0.26 7.86 -0.14
C ARG A 62 0.09 6.70 -1.10
N LYS A 63 1.03 5.75 -1.13
CA LYS A 63 0.95 4.54 -1.95
C LYS A 63 -0.21 3.64 -1.51
N ALA A 64 -0.37 3.41 -0.20
CA ALA A 64 -1.52 2.67 0.35
C ALA A 64 -2.85 3.33 -0.04
N TYR A 65 -2.94 4.64 0.13
CA TYR A 65 -4.13 5.41 -0.23
C TYR A 65 -4.43 5.34 -1.74
N THR A 66 -3.40 5.45 -2.59
CA THR A 66 -3.57 5.36 -4.04
C THR A 66 -4.04 3.98 -4.47
N ALA A 67 -3.46 2.92 -3.91
CA ALA A 67 -3.87 1.55 -4.18
C ALA A 67 -5.32 1.29 -3.77
N LEU A 68 -5.75 1.85 -2.63
CA LEU A 68 -7.13 1.75 -2.17
C LEU A 68 -8.10 2.48 -3.11
N GLN A 69 -7.79 3.73 -3.49
CA GLN A 69 -8.69 4.56 -4.30
C GLN A 69 -8.91 4.03 -5.71
N LEU A 70 -7.92 3.35 -6.27
CA LEU A 70 -7.95 2.83 -7.63
C LEU A 70 -8.15 1.31 -7.68
N ASP A 71 -8.26 0.66 -6.53
CA ASP A 71 -8.33 -0.80 -6.38
C ASP A 71 -7.29 -1.54 -7.24
N ALA A 72 -6.07 -0.99 -7.28
CA ALA A 72 -4.98 -1.47 -8.14
C ALA A 72 -3.62 -1.28 -7.47
N PRO A 73 -2.66 -2.20 -7.69
CA PRO A 73 -1.28 -1.96 -7.27
C PRO A 73 -0.73 -0.67 -7.89
N THR A 74 -0.02 0.14 -7.11
CA THR A 74 0.55 1.39 -7.64
C THR A 74 1.63 1.16 -8.68
N ALA A 75 2.21 -0.04 -8.72
CA ALA A 75 3.17 -0.48 -9.74
C ALA A 75 2.53 -0.52 -11.14
N ASP A 76 1.25 -0.90 -11.24
CA ASP A 76 0.55 -1.08 -12.52
C ASP A 76 0.07 0.24 -13.13
N LEU A 77 0.20 1.35 -12.38
CA LEU A 77 -0.38 2.64 -12.73
C LEU A 77 0.67 3.70 -13.14
N VAL A 78 1.96 3.37 -13.08
CA VAL A 78 3.06 4.31 -13.32
C VAL A 78 3.01 4.89 -14.74
N ASP A 79 2.75 4.04 -15.74
CA ASP A 79 2.69 4.46 -17.15
C ASP A 79 1.44 5.32 -17.45
N ALA A 80 0.35 5.07 -16.74
CA ALA A 80 -0.91 5.78 -16.95
C ALA A 80 -0.81 7.27 -16.61
N VAL A 81 0.14 7.67 -15.76
CA VAL A 81 0.32 9.06 -15.32
C VAL A 81 1.48 9.79 -15.99
N GLN A 82 2.22 9.13 -16.88
CA GLN A 82 3.26 9.77 -17.68
C GLN A 82 2.67 10.86 -18.60
N PRO A 83 3.48 11.83 -19.06
CA PRO A 83 3.04 12.79 -20.08
C PRO A 83 2.40 12.09 -21.29
N GLY A 84 1.14 12.45 -21.60
CA GLY A 84 0.35 11.81 -22.65
C GLY A 84 -0.42 10.54 -22.23
N GLY A 85 -0.24 10.06 -21.00
CA GLY A 85 -1.00 8.96 -20.42
C GLY A 85 -2.43 9.35 -20.04
N LEU A 86 -3.32 8.35 -19.95
CA LEU A 86 -4.75 8.49 -19.66
C LEU A 86 -5.03 9.30 -18.38
N PHE A 87 -4.15 9.18 -17.38
CA PHE A 87 -4.28 9.78 -16.06
C PHE A 87 -3.16 10.79 -15.76
N HIS A 88 -2.56 11.41 -16.79
CA HIS A 88 -1.42 12.33 -16.63
C HIS A 88 -1.61 13.40 -15.53
N THR A 89 -2.82 13.97 -15.41
CA THR A 89 -3.12 15.02 -14.43
C THR A 89 -3.57 14.49 -13.07
N LEU A 90 -3.86 13.20 -12.95
CA LEU A 90 -4.43 12.59 -11.75
C LEU A 90 -3.57 12.72 -10.47
N PRO A 91 -2.22 12.64 -10.52
CA PRO A 91 -1.39 12.77 -9.32
C PRO A 91 -1.69 14.01 -8.47
N THR A 92 -2.08 15.12 -9.11
CA THR A 92 -2.34 16.41 -8.45
C THR A 92 -3.78 16.90 -8.58
N ALA A 93 -4.69 16.11 -9.15
CA ALA A 93 -6.07 16.52 -9.42
C ALA A 93 -6.98 16.55 -8.17
N LEU A 94 -6.53 16.00 -7.04
CA LEU A 94 -7.31 15.84 -5.81
C LEU A 94 -6.71 16.63 -4.65
N ASP A 95 -7.54 17.08 -3.71
CA ASP A 95 -7.11 17.75 -2.47
C ASP A 95 -6.11 16.90 -1.67
N ARG A 96 -6.26 15.58 -1.75
CA ARG A 96 -5.31 14.60 -1.24
C ARG A 96 -4.59 13.97 -2.44
N PRO A 97 -3.38 14.45 -2.81
CA PRO A 97 -2.63 13.93 -3.95
C PRO A 97 -2.39 12.42 -3.87
N LEU A 98 -2.41 11.79 -5.04
CA LEU A 98 -2.11 10.37 -5.23
C LEU A 98 -0.63 10.20 -5.59
N LEU A 99 -0.05 9.06 -5.23
CA LEU A 99 1.35 8.75 -5.49
C LEU A 99 1.49 7.47 -6.30
N PHE A 100 1.93 7.65 -7.55
CA PHE A 100 2.11 6.61 -8.55
C PHE A 100 3.55 6.12 -8.57
N ILE A 101 3.95 5.50 -7.45
CA ILE A 101 5.24 4.83 -7.28
C ILE A 101 4.94 3.44 -6.74
N ALA A 102 5.59 2.41 -7.29
CA ALA A 102 5.39 1.03 -6.85
C ALA A 102 5.61 0.88 -5.32
N GLY A 103 4.78 0.05 -4.68
CA GLY A 103 4.80 -0.20 -3.23
C GLY A 103 3.44 -0.12 -2.53
N GLY A 104 2.37 0.31 -3.20
CA GLY A 104 1.00 0.21 -2.71
C GLY A 104 0.30 -1.02 -3.31
N VAL A 105 -0.37 -1.80 -2.47
CA VAL A 105 -1.07 -3.04 -2.89
C VAL A 105 -2.46 -3.12 -2.23
N PRO A 106 -3.53 -3.36 -3.00
CA PRO A 106 -4.86 -3.61 -2.46
C PRO A 106 -4.92 -4.93 -1.69
N ILE A 107 -5.67 -4.95 -0.59
CA ILE A 107 -5.93 -6.17 0.19
C ILE A 107 -7.35 -6.63 -0.11
N ARG A 108 -7.50 -7.84 -0.61
CA ARG A 108 -8.79 -8.42 -0.97
C ARG A 108 -9.07 -9.69 -0.18
N ARG A 109 -10.33 -9.88 0.19
CA ARG A 109 -10.86 -11.11 0.80
C ARG A 109 -12.14 -11.48 0.08
N ASP A 110 -12.25 -12.73 -0.38
CA ASP A 110 -13.37 -13.21 -1.19
C ASP A 110 -13.67 -12.32 -2.41
N GLY A 111 -12.62 -11.82 -3.07
CA GLY A 111 -12.72 -10.92 -4.23
C GLY A 111 -13.17 -9.49 -3.90
N ARG A 112 -13.38 -9.14 -2.64
CA ARG A 112 -13.76 -7.78 -2.20
C ARG A 112 -12.57 -7.03 -1.63
N LEU A 113 -12.42 -5.77 -2.02
CA LEU A 113 -11.45 -4.84 -1.42
C LEU A 113 -11.81 -4.58 0.05
N ILE A 114 -10.89 -4.90 0.96
CA ILE A 114 -11.06 -4.72 2.41
C ILE A 114 -10.05 -3.76 3.03
N GLY A 115 -9.10 -3.26 2.26
CA GLY A 115 -8.08 -2.32 2.70
C GLY A 115 -6.92 -2.22 1.70
N ALA A 116 -5.84 -1.58 2.10
CA ALA A 116 -4.61 -1.52 1.32
C ALA A 116 -3.38 -1.41 2.22
N ILE A 117 -2.25 -1.92 1.72
CA ILE A 117 -0.93 -1.73 2.32
C ILE A 117 -0.09 -0.82 1.43
N GLY A 118 0.79 -0.03 2.02
CA GLY A 118 1.82 0.73 1.32
C GLY A 118 3.16 0.62 2.01
N VAL A 119 4.22 0.41 1.23
CA VAL A 119 5.61 0.33 1.70
C VAL A 119 6.43 1.44 1.03
N GLY A 120 7.30 2.07 1.80
CA GLY A 120 8.21 3.11 1.34
C GLY A 120 9.57 2.98 1.99
N GLY A 121 10.65 3.14 1.23
CA GLY A 121 12.00 3.27 1.77
C GLY A 121 13.08 2.56 0.95
N GLY A 122 12.72 1.49 0.24
CA GLY A 122 13.58 0.83 -0.74
C GLY A 122 13.43 1.42 -2.15
N ALA A 123 13.99 0.72 -3.14
CA ALA A 123 13.63 0.94 -4.53
C ALA A 123 12.15 0.58 -4.76
N PRO A 124 11.45 1.22 -5.73
CA PRO A 124 10.01 0.98 -5.95
C PRO A 124 9.63 -0.50 -6.11
N GLU A 125 10.46 -1.28 -6.80
CA GLU A 125 10.23 -2.71 -7.02
C GLU A 125 10.41 -3.52 -5.74
N GLN A 126 11.34 -3.11 -4.87
CA GLN A 126 11.52 -3.73 -3.55
C GLN A 126 10.32 -3.43 -2.65
N ASP A 127 9.89 -2.16 -2.59
CA ASP A 127 8.72 -1.76 -1.83
C ASP A 127 7.47 -2.55 -2.28
N HIS A 128 7.29 -2.74 -3.59
CA HIS A 128 6.20 -3.55 -4.13
C HIS A 128 6.33 -5.03 -3.74
N ALA A 129 7.52 -5.63 -3.85
CA ALA A 129 7.75 -7.00 -3.45
C ALA A 129 7.47 -7.24 -1.95
N PHE A 130 7.89 -6.32 -1.07
CA PHE A 130 7.61 -6.41 0.36
C PHE A 130 6.11 -6.28 0.66
N ALA A 131 5.42 -5.36 0.00
CA ALA A 131 3.98 -5.19 0.14
C ALA A 131 3.22 -6.44 -0.32
N THR A 132 3.54 -6.97 -1.51
CA THR A 132 2.91 -8.18 -2.07
C THR A 132 3.16 -9.39 -1.17
N SER A 133 4.39 -9.63 -0.74
CA SER A 133 4.72 -10.74 0.17
C SER A 133 3.98 -10.63 1.50
N ALA A 134 3.78 -9.43 2.02
CA ALA A 134 2.98 -9.23 3.23
C ALA A 134 1.50 -9.60 3.01
N VAL A 135 0.90 -9.17 1.89
CA VAL A 135 -0.50 -9.50 1.57
C VAL A 135 -0.71 -11.02 1.42
N GLU A 136 0.26 -11.73 0.84
CA GLU A 136 0.23 -13.20 0.71
C GLU A 136 0.16 -13.93 2.06
N THR A 137 0.55 -13.30 3.17
CA THR A 137 0.42 -13.90 4.52
C THR A 137 -1.00 -13.88 5.08
N LEU A 138 -1.92 -13.13 4.46
CA LEU A 138 -3.34 -13.08 4.83
C LEU A 138 -4.23 -14.05 4.03
N ALA A 139 -3.63 -14.84 3.14
CA ALA A 139 -4.33 -15.81 2.29
C ALA A 139 -4.88 -17.01 3.09
#